data_AF-C5KSH9-F1
#
_entry.id   AF-C5KSH9-F1
#
_cell.length_a   1.000
_cell.length_b   1.000
_cell.length_c   1.000
_cell.angle_alpha   90.00
_cell.angle_beta   90.00
_cell.angle_gamma   90.00
#
_symmetry.space_group_name_H-M   'P 1'
#
loop_
_entity.id
_entity.type
_entity.pdbx_description
1 polymer ?
#
loop_
_entity_poly.entity_id
_entity_poly.type
_entity_poly.pdbx_seq_one_letter_code
_entity_poly.pdbx_strand_id
1 'polypeptide(L)'
;MHGLTYTVKQVHFEPETANNESRRIIDAAVERGLAADRITYVIDNAPAHSRLEEEIQNFYPGLQVLRLGPYSPFLDPVEGCWSTVKANLKRRIVGGLEELLNVPDGQTQREHRAQCLIRWATDAFLELTHQKVLNFVNNCAAYYAPALERRAIQF
;
A
#
# COMPACT_ATOMS: atom_id res chain seq x y z
N MET A 1 -35.81 2.88 0.29
CA MET A 1 -34.33 2.71 0.32
C MET A 1 -33.69 4.10 0.23
N HIS A 2 -33.25 4.67 1.35
CA HIS A 2 -32.51 5.93 1.34
C HIS A 2 -31.02 5.58 1.18
N GLY A 3 -30.46 5.86 0.01
CA GLY A 3 -29.04 5.68 -0.26
C GLY A 3 -28.21 6.69 0.53
N LEU A 4 -27.29 6.20 1.36
CA LEU A 4 -26.29 7.04 2.01
C LEU A 4 -25.32 7.56 0.94
N THR A 5 -25.49 8.82 0.54
CA THR A 5 -24.49 9.57 -0.22
C THR A 5 -23.31 9.86 0.70
N TYR A 6 -22.17 9.22 0.45
CA TYR A 6 -20.91 9.56 1.11
C TYR A 6 -20.03 10.35 0.15
N THR A 7 -19.47 11.46 0.62
CA THR A 7 -18.46 12.21 -0.11
C THR A 7 -17.10 11.61 0.21
N VAL A 8 -16.46 10.98 -0.77
CA VAL A 8 -15.04 10.62 -0.66
C VAL A 8 -14.24 11.89 -0.90
N LYS A 9 -13.70 12.50 0.16
CA LYS A 9 -12.58 13.42 0.00
C LYS A 9 -11.36 12.57 -0.29
N GLN A 10 -10.78 12.68 -1.49
CA GLN A 10 -9.42 12.21 -1.73
C GLN A 10 -8.51 12.96 -0.75
N VAL A 11 -7.82 12.20 0.09
CA VAL A 11 -6.71 12.74 0.87
C VAL A 11 -5.59 12.94 -0.14
N HIS A 12 -5.16 14.18 -0.36
CA HIS A 12 -3.97 14.46 -1.14
C HIS A 12 -2.76 14.00 -0.32
N PHE A 13 -2.01 13.07 -0.89
CA PHE A 13 -0.72 12.67 -0.34
C PHE A 13 0.34 13.54 -1.01
N GLU A 14 0.91 14.47 -0.25
CA GLU A 14 1.84 15.44 -0.78
C GLU A 14 3.17 14.79 -1.20
N PRO A 15 3.80 15.23 -2.31
CA PRO A 15 5.07 14.66 -2.76
C PRO A 15 6.16 14.64 -1.68
N GLU A 16 6.26 15.71 -0.88
CA GLU A 16 7.21 15.77 0.23
C GLU A 16 6.97 14.68 1.29
N THR A 17 5.71 14.35 1.56
CA THR A 17 5.37 13.27 2.49
C THR A 17 5.78 11.91 1.91
N ALA A 18 5.57 11.69 0.61
CA ALA A 18 6.01 10.48 -0.07
C ALA A 18 7.53 10.32 -0.04
N ASN A 19 8.28 11.41 -0.24
CA ASN A 19 9.74 11.41 -0.20
C ASN A 19 10.24 11.05 1.20
N ASN A 20 9.67 11.66 2.25
CA ASN A 20 10.05 11.41 3.64
C ASN A 20 9.75 9.98 4.08
N GLU A 21 8.57 9.44 3.73
CA GLU A 21 8.24 8.04 4.04
C GLU A 21 9.12 7.06 3.26
N SER A 22 9.43 7.35 1.99
CA SER A 22 10.32 6.51 1.19
C SER A 22 11.73 6.46 1.79
N ARG A 23 12.27 7.60 2.23
CA ARG A 23 13.55 7.63 2.96
C ARG A 23 13.49 6.78 4.22
N ARG A 24 12.43 6.95 5.04
CA ARG A 24 12.24 6.17 6.27
C ARG A 24 12.20 4.66 6.02
N ILE A 25 11.55 4.22 4.94
CA ILE A 25 11.48 2.80 4.56
C ILE A 25 12.85 2.27 4.14
N ILE A 26 13.62 3.05 3.36
CA ILE A 26 14.96 2.66 2.93
C ILE A 26 15.93 2.61 4.10
N ASP A 27 15.94 3.63 4.98
CA ASP A 27 16.72 3.65 6.23
C ASP A 27 16.44 2.39 7.05
N ALA A 28 15.16 2.07 7.26
CA ALA A 28 14.76 0.90 8.03
C ALA A 28 15.19 -0.44 7.40
N ALA A 29 15.39 -0.49 6.08
CA ALA A 29 15.95 -1.66 5.39
C ALA A 29 17.48 -1.74 5.55
N VAL A 30 18.17 -0.61 5.43
CA VAL A 30 19.63 -0.53 5.61
C VAL A 30 20.02 -0.84 7.05
N GLU A 31 19.29 -0.32 8.03
CA GLU A 31 19.48 -0.62 9.46
C GLU A 31 19.30 -2.11 9.78
N ARG A 32 18.48 -2.83 8.98
CA ARG A 32 18.30 -4.29 9.06
C ARG A 32 19.41 -5.08 8.36
N GLY A 33 20.42 -4.41 7.80
CA GLY A 33 21.58 -5.02 7.17
C GLY A 33 21.44 -5.25 5.67
N LEU A 34 20.40 -4.70 5.00
CA LEU A 34 20.34 -4.72 3.55
C LEU A 34 21.31 -3.67 2.98
N ALA A 35 22.22 -4.10 2.12
CA ALA A 35 23.07 -3.16 1.40
C ALA A 35 22.23 -2.34 0.42
N ALA A 36 22.39 -1.01 0.42
CA ALA A 36 21.56 -0.09 -0.37
C ALA A 36 21.64 -0.37 -1.89
N ASP A 37 22.78 -0.81 -2.38
CA ASP A 37 23.03 -1.21 -3.78
C ASP A 37 22.34 -2.54 -4.16
N ARG A 38 21.81 -3.27 -3.18
CA ARG A 38 21.00 -4.49 -3.36
C ARG A 38 19.51 -4.26 -3.18
N ILE A 39 19.09 -3.01 -2.95
CA ILE A 39 17.68 -2.64 -2.83
C ILE A 39 17.20 -2.11 -4.17
N THR A 40 16.11 -2.69 -4.68
CA THR A 40 15.31 -2.12 -5.76
C THR A 40 14.02 -1.54 -5.18
N TYR A 41 13.86 -0.23 -5.25
CA TYR A 41 12.66 0.46 -4.79
C TYR A 41 11.65 0.56 -5.94
N VAL A 42 10.48 -0.05 -5.80
CA VAL A 42 9.46 -0.10 -6.86
C VAL A 42 8.37 0.91 -6.57
N ILE A 43 7.98 1.71 -7.58
CA ILE A 43 6.95 2.74 -7.45
C ILE A 43 5.97 2.73 -8.63
N ASP A 44 4.73 3.12 -8.36
CA ASP A 44 3.71 3.36 -9.38
C ASP A 44 3.78 4.80 -9.95
N ASN A 45 2.77 5.18 -10.74
CA ASN A 45 2.67 6.50 -11.35
C ASN A 45 1.81 7.51 -10.57
N ALA A 46 1.63 7.33 -9.26
CA ALA A 46 0.89 8.29 -8.45
C ALA A 46 1.51 9.69 -8.56
N PRO A 47 0.71 10.78 -8.61
CA PRO A 47 1.23 12.15 -8.68
C PRO A 47 2.18 12.52 -7.53
N ALA A 48 1.99 11.91 -6.36
CA ALA A 48 2.86 12.05 -5.20
C ALA A 48 4.30 11.58 -5.48
N HIS A 49 4.49 10.69 -6.45
CA HIS A 49 5.81 10.15 -6.82
C HIS A 49 6.50 10.92 -7.94
N SER A 50 6.00 12.10 -8.33
CA SER A 50 6.50 12.86 -9.49
C SER A 50 7.99 13.22 -9.45
N ARG A 51 8.59 13.32 -8.26
CA ARG A 51 10.02 13.61 -8.06
C ARG A 51 10.76 12.54 -7.28
N LEU A 52 10.10 11.42 -7.01
CA LEU A 52 10.57 10.47 -6.00
C LEU A 52 11.89 9.80 -6.39
N GLU A 53 12.13 9.55 -7.68
CA GLU A 53 13.41 9.00 -8.14
C GLU A 53 14.57 9.97 -7.93
N GLU A 54 14.39 11.25 -8.27
CA GLU A 54 15.40 12.29 -8.07
C GLU A 54 15.78 12.38 -6.59
N GLU A 55 14.76 12.41 -5.73
CA GLU A 55 14.93 12.51 -4.29
C GLU A 55 15.60 11.27 -3.70
N ILE A 56 15.22 10.06 -4.12
CA ILE A 56 15.89 8.83 -3.68
C ILE A 56 17.36 8.82 -4.12
N GLN A 57 17.68 9.26 -5.34
CA GLN A 57 19.09 9.35 -5.78
C GLN A 57 19.88 10.38 -4.96
N ASN A 58 19.26 11.46 -4.48
CA ASN A 58 19.91 12.45 -3.64
C ASN A 58 20.31 11.88 -2.27
N PHE A 59 19.49 10.99 -1.69
CA PHE A 59 19.75 10.41 -0.36
C PHE A 59 20.55 9.11 -0.43
N TYR A 60 20.37 8.31 -1.48
CA TYR A 60 21.06 7.04 -1.71
C TYR A 60 21.54 6.95 -3.16
N PRO A 61 22.69 7.58 -3.48
CA PRO A 61 23.28 7.48 -4.82
C PRO A 61 23.51 6.02 -5.21
N GLY A 62 22.96 5.60 -6.35
CA GLY A 62 23.11 4.25 -6.88
C GLY A 62 22.08 3.22 -6.40
N LEU A 63 21.13 3.60 -5.52
CA LEU A 63 19.97 2.75 -5.23
C LEU A 63 19.12 2.62 -6.49
N GLN A 64 18.69 1.41 -6.84
CA GLN A 64 17.88 1.22 -8.04
C GLN A 64 16.42 1.59 -7.77
N VAL A 65 15.86 2.52 -8.55
CA VAL A 65 14.42 2.82 -8.52
C VAL A 65 13.76 2.30 -9.80
N LEU A 66 12.71 1.51 -9.65
CA LEU A 66 11.92 0.94 -10.74
C LEU A 66 10.53 1.58 -10.76
N ARG A 67 10.26 2.41 -11.77
CA ARG A 67 8.91 2.92 -12.04
C ARG A 67 8.14 1.94 -12.91
N LEU A 68 6.97 1.54 -12.44
CA LEU A 68 6.07 0.67 -13.19
C LEU A 68 5.41 1.43 -14.35
N GLY A 69 4.97 0.71 -15.38
CA GLY A 69 4.18 1.29 -16.47
C GLY A 69 2.80 1.78 -15.98
N PRO A 70 2.16 2.74 -16.66
CA PRO A 70 0.79 3.13 -16.33
C PRO A 70 -0.16 1.92 -16.36
N TYR A 71 -1.11 1.88 -15.42
CA TYR A 71 -2.14 0.84 -15.33
C TYR A 71 -1.61 -0.60 -15.24
N SER A 72 -0.50 -0.81 -14.51
CA SER A 72 0.12 -2.14 -14.35
C SER A 72 0.07 -2.72 -12.91
N PRO A 73 -1.10 -2.73 -12.24
CA PRO A 73 -1.20 -3.19 -10.84
C PRO A 73 -0.81 -4.67 -10.65
N PHE A 74 -0.87 -5.49 -11.69
CA PHE A 74 -0.42 -6.89 -11.66
C PHE A 74 1.10 -7.06 -11.55
N LEU A 75 1.86 -6.00 -11.87
CA LEU A 75 3.30 -5.96 -11.67
C LEU A 75 3.68 -5.45 -10.28
N ASP A 76 2.70 -4.99 -9.49
CA ASP A 76 2.91 -4.44 -8.15
C ASP A 76 2.46 -5.42 -7.07
N PRO A 77 3.40 -6.07 -6.34
CA PRO A 77 3.05 -7.01 -5.29
C PRO A 77 2.31 -6.36 -4.11
N VAL A 78 2.38 -5.03 -3.94
CA VAL A 78 1.67 -4.31 -2.87
C VAL A 78 0.15 -4.44 -3.03
N GLU A 79 -0.35 -4.62 -4.25
CA GLU A 79 -1.77 -4.79 -4.53
C GLU A 79 -2.31 -6.11 -3.95
N GLY A 80 -1.51 -7.17 -4.00
CA GLY A 80 -1.81 -8.44 -3.34
C GLY A 80 -1.84 -8.31 -1.81
N CYS A 81 -0.88 -7.56 -1.26
CA CYS A 81 -0.83 -7.24 0.16
C CYS A 81 -2.10 -6.49 0.60
N TRP A 82 -2.46 -5.42 -0.09
CA TRP A 82 -3.66 -4.64 0.20
C TRP A 82 -4.94 -5.44 0.01
N SER A 83 -5.01 -6.32 -0.98
CA SER A 83 -6.17 -7.20 -1.18
C SER A 83 -6.39 -8.11 0.03
N THR A 84 -5.31 -8.66 0.61
CA THR A 84 -5.36 -9.46 1.84
C THR A 84 -5.87 -8.63 3.03
N VAL A 85 -5.28 -7.46 3.25
CA VAL A 85 -5.66 -6.56 4.36
C VAL A 85 -7.12 -6.13 4.22
N LYS A 86 -7.55 -5.71 3.03
CA LYS A 86 -8.94 -5.32 2.74
C LYS A 86 -9.90 -6.48 2.99
N ALA A 87 -9.57 -7.69 2.57
CA ALA A 87 -10.41 -8.87 2.79
C ALA A 87 -10.57 -9.21 4.28
N ASN A 88 -9.48 -9.13 5.06
CA ASN A 88 -9.55 -9.33 6.50
C ASN A 88 -10.33 -8.20 7.20
N LEU A 89 -10.04 -6.94 6.87
CA LEU A 89 -10.73 -5.79 7.43
C LEU A 89 -12.25 -5.86 7.17
N LYS A 90 -12.68 -6.26 5.97
CA LYS A 90 -14.10 -6.49 5.66
C LYS A 90 -14.74 -7.53 6.58
N ARG A 91 -14.08 -8.66 6.83
CA ARG A 91 -14.57 -9.69 7.77
C ARG A 91 -14.72 -9.13 9.18
N ARG A 92 -13.75 -8.34 9.64
CA ARG A 92 -13.78 -7.68 10.95
C ARG A 92 -14.90 -6.66 11.07
N ILE A 93 -15.11 -5.82 10.04
CA ILE A 93 -16.22 -4.86 10.01
C ILE A 93 -17.57 -5.57 10.13
N VAL A 94 -17.75 -6.69 9.43
CA VAL A 94 -19.00 -7.47 9.52
C VAL A 94 -19.17 -8.05 10.92
N GLY A 95 -18.13 -8.63 11.52
CA GLY A 95 -18.19 -9.21 12.87
C GLY A 95 -18.28 -8.17 14.00
N GLY A 96 -17.77 -6.97 13.78
CA GLY A 96 -17.73 -5.86 14.75
C GLY A 96 -18.74 -4.75 14.43
N LEU A 97 -19.78 -5.04 13.63
CA LEU A 97 -20.71 -4.01 13.18
C LEU A 97 -21.43 -3.32 14.37
N GLU A 98 -21.78 -4.09 15.40
CA GLU A 98 -22.37 -3.53 16.62
C GLU A 98 -21.42 -2.54 17.30
N GLU A 99 -20.15 -2.91 17.48
CA GLU A 99 -19.13 -2.00 18.01
C GLU A 99 -18.98 -0.75 17.14
N LEU A 100 -18.95 -0.90 15.81
CA LEU A 100 -18.79 0.22 14.88
C LEU A 100 -19.94 1.25 14.97
N LEU A 101 -21.16 0.78 15.28
CA LEU A 101 -22.38 1.58 15.30
C LEU A 101 -22.66 2.17 16.68
N ASN A 102 -22.24 1.50 17.75
CA ASN A 102 -22.43 1.94 19.14
C ASN A 102 -21.36 2.97 19.54
N VAL A 103 -21.61 4.23 19.20
CA VAL A 103 -20.72 5.35 19.52
C VAL A 103 -20.86 5.71 21.02
N PRO A 104 -19.76 5.74 21.79
CA PRO A 104 -19.79 6.17 23.18
C PRO A 104 -20.18 7.64 23.33
N ASP A 105 -20.82 7.97 24.46
CA ASP A 105 -21.11 9.35 24.83
C ASP A 105 -19.84 10.20 24.85
N GLY A 106 -19.90 11.39 24.25
CA GLY A 106 -18.78 12.32 24.17
C GLY A 106 -17.81 12.10 23.00
N GLN A 107 -18.05 11.13 22.10
CA GLN A 107 -17.32 10.99 20.84
C GLN A 107 -18.18 11.27 19.62
N THR A 108 -17.57 11.78 18.56
CA THR A 108 -18.25 11.85 17.26
C THR A 108 -18.26 10.48 16.58
N GLN A 109 -19.27 10.22 15.74
CA GLN A 109 -19.30 9.02 14.88
C GLN A 109 -18.03 8.85 14.06
N ARG A 110 -17.43 9.95 13.61
CA ARG A 110 -16.21 9.93 12.79
C ARG A 110 -15.02 9.42 13.59
N GLU A 111 -14.82 9.95 14.79
CA GLU A 111 -13.68 9.57 15.66
C GLU A 111 -13.78 8.11 16.07
N HIS A 112 -14.94 7.69 16.58
CA HIS A 112 -15.17 6.31 17.02
C HIS A 112 -14.93 5.30 15.89
N ARG A 113 -15.51 5.55 14.71
CA ARG A 113 -15.33 4.65 13.56
C ARG A 113 -13.89 4.66 13.05
N ALA A 114 -13.21 5.81 13.05
CA ALA A 114 -11.80 5.88 12.66
C ALA A 114 -10.92 5.05 13.61
N GLN A 115 -11.15 5.14 14.93
CA GLN A 115 -10.43 4.32 15.92
C GLN A 115 -10.66 2.83 15.72
N CYS A 116 -11.92 2.42 15.50
CA CYS A 116 -12.26 1.02 15.20
C CYS A 116 -11.54 0.53 13.94
N LEU A 117 -11.61 1.30 12.86
CA LEU A 117 -10.98 0.96 11.58
C LEU A 117 -9.45 0.89 11.68
N ILE A 118 -8.80 1.83 12.37
CA ILE A 118 -7.35 1.80 12.57
C ILE A 118 -6.95 0.55 13.34
N ARG A 119 -7.63 0.24 14.45
CA ARG A 119 -7.35 -0.95 15.26
C ARG A 119 -7.53 -2.23 14.45
N TRP A 120 -8.65 -2.37 13.74
CA TRP A 120 -8.90 -3.56 12.92
C TRP A 120 -7.98 -3.66 11.71
N ALA A 121 -7.55 -2.53 11.13
CA ALA A 121 -6.56 -2.53 10.07
C ALA A 121 -5.20 -3.00 10.60
N THR A 122 -4.75 -2.52 11.76
CA THR A 122 -3.52 -2.99 12.43
C THR A 122 -3.55 -4.50 12.64
N ASP A 123 -4.67 -5.04 13.12
CA ASP A 123 -4.82 -6.49 13.27
C ASP A 123 -4.88 -7.23 11.92
N ALA A 124 -5.44 -6.60 10.89
CA ALA A 124 -5.49 -7.17 9.54
C ALA A 124 -4.09 -7.28 8.92
N PHE A 125 -3.19 -6.36 9.22
CA PHE A 125 -1.78 -6.44 8.81
C PHE A 125 -1.06 -7.65 9.41
N LEU A 126 -1.49 -8.17 10.58
CA LEU A 126 -0.89 -9.37 11.16
C LEU A 126 -1.13 -10.63 10.30
N GLU A 127 -2.13 -10.63 9.42
CA GLU A 127 -2.33 -11.74 8.47
C GLU A 127 -1.37 -11.70 7.27
N LEU A 128 -0.59 -10.62 7.07
CA LEU A 128 0.43 -10.53 6.04
C LEU A 128 1.74 -11.14 6.52
N THR A 129 1.87 -12.45 6.32
CA THR A 129 3.11 -13.17 6.62
C THR A 129 4.16 -12.95 5.52
N HIS A 130 5.44 -13.12 5.86
CA HIS A 130 6.53 -13.09 4.87
C HIS A 130 6.28 -14.03 3.70
N GLN A 131 5.74 -15.23 3.96
CA GLN A 131 5.42 -16.19 2.90
C GLN A 131 4.35 -15.67 1.93
N LYS A 132 3.31 -14.98 2.42
CA LYS A 132 2.31 -14.37 1.54
C LYS A 132 2.92 -13.27 0.69
N VAL A 133 3.75 -12.41 1.28
CA VAL A 133 4.43 -11.33 0.56
C VAL A 133 5.32 -11.91 -0.56
N LEU A 134 6.11 -12.94 -0.25
CA LEU A 134 6.93 -13.64 -1.25
C LEU A 134 6.07 -14.26 -2.37
N ASN A 135 4.92 -14.84 -2.04
CA ASN A 135 4.01 -15.37 -3.05
C ASN A 135 3.46 -14.27 -3.96
N PHE A 136 3.17 -13.07 -3.45
CA PHE A 136 2.74 -11.94 -4.30
C PHE A 136 3.85 -11.48 -5.24
N VAL A 137 5.09 -11.38 -4.75
CA VAL A 137 6.26 -11.07 -5.59
C VAL A 137 6.45 -12.12 -6.70
N ASN A 138 6.37 -13.40 -6.35
CA ASN A 138 6.48 -14.50 -7.32
C ASN A 138 5.34 -14.50 -8.34
N ASN A 139 4.12 -14.16 -7.92
CA ASN A 139 2.98 -14.04 -8.82
C ASN A 139 3.21 -12.91 -9.83
N CYS A 140 3.71 -11.75 -9.40
CA CYS A 140 4.07 -10.66 -10.32
C CYS A 140 5.11 -11.10 -11.36
N ALA A 141 6.09 -11.92 -10.97
CA ALA A 141 7.13 -12.40 -11.86
C ALA A 141 6.60 -13.23 -13.05
N ALA A 142 5.48 -13.93 -12.88
CA ALA A 142 4.82 -14.66 -13.97
C ALA A 142 4.35 -13.73 -15.10
N TYR A 143 4.16 -12.44 -14.83
CA TYR A 143 3.65 -11.46 -15.78
C TYR A 143 4.76 -10.62 -16.44
N TYR A 144 6.02 -10.75 -16.03
CA TYR A 144 7.12 -9.94 -16.58
C TYR A 144 7.37 -10.20 -18.06
N ALA A 145 7.52 -11.47 -18.47
CA ALA A 145 7.75 -11.81 -19.88
C ALA A 145 6.55 -11.42 -20.78
N PRO A 146 5.29 -11.76 -20.42
CA PRO A 146 4.12 -11.29 -21.17
C PRO A 146 4.03 -9.76 -21.31
N ALA A 147 4.40 -9.01 -20.27
CA ALA A 147 4.38 -7.55 -20.28
C ALA A 147 5.44 -6.97 -21.25
N LEU A 148 6.64 -7.54 -21.28
CA LEU A 148 7.72 -7.13 -22.19
C LEU A 148 7.34 -7.38 -23.66
N GLU A 149 6.63 -8.47 -23.92
CA GLU A 149 6.18 -8.85 -25.27
C GLU A 149 4.90 -8.13 -25.71
N ARG A 150 4.37 -7.22 -24.88
CA ARG A 150 3.11 -6.47 -25.12
C ARG A 150 1.92 -7.38 -25.44
N ARG A 151 1.92 -8.61 -24.94
CA ARG A 151 0.76 -9.50 -25.07
C ARG A 151 -0.36 -8.92 -24.21
N ALA A 152 -1.61 -9.04 -24.68
CA ALA A 152 -2.75 -8.72 -23.84
C ALA A 152 -2.75 -9.64 -22.62
N ILE A 153 -2.52 -9.07 -21.43
CA ILE A 153 -2.60 -9.79 -20.16
C ILE A 153 -4.07 -9.78 -19.74
N GLN A 154 -4.70 -10.95 -19.73
CA GLN A 154 -6.07 -11.13 -19.25
C GLN A 154 -6.06 -11.38 -17.73
N PHE A 155 -7.02 -10.77 -17.04
CA PHE A 155 -7.20 -10.84 -15.58
C PHE A 155 -8.37 -11.76 -15.22
#